data_AF-A0A7K2LYJ5-F1
#
_entry.id   AF-A0A7K2LYJ5-F1
#
_cell.length_a   1.000
_cell.length_b   1.000
_cell.length_c   1.000
_cell.angle_alpha   90.00
_cell.angle_beta   90.00
_cell.angle_gamma   90.00
#
_symmetry.space_group_name_H-M   'P 1'
#
loop_
_entity.id
_entity.type
_entity.pdbx_description
1 polymer ?
#
loop_
_entity_poly.entity_id
_entity_poly.type
_entity_poly.pdbx_seq_one_letter_code
_entity_poly.pdbx_strand_id
1 'polypeptide(L)'
;VLPAGSPWRTDGPAPLRGVVALAPIADFEAAGKLGVCGGAALQLLGGGEHFAERQPHADPALLLPTGIATTVVQGRTDVVVPQAVAEAYADAAARAGEPAGLTLLEDVGHFPLIDPAADACTVVAEEIAQLAW
;
A
#
# COMPACT_ATOMS: atom_id res chain seq x y z
N VAL A 1 -11.28 -5.80 -2.65
CA VAL A 1 -11.72 -6.63 -3.76
C VAL A 1 -12.16 -5.75 -4.92
N LEU A 2 -11.90 -6.15 -6.17
CA LEU A 2 -12.36 -5.38 -7.34
C LEU A 2 -13.90 -5.28 -7.39
N PRO A 3 -14.46 -4.13 -7.83
CA PRO A 3 -15.90 -3.95 -8.00
C PRO A 3 -16.53 -4.99 -8.93
N ALA A 4 -17.81 -5.31 -8.70
CA ALA A 4 -18.58 -6.20 -9.57
C ALA A 4 -18.57 -5.70 -11.02
N GLY A 5 -18.42 -6.63 -11.98
CA GLY A 5 -18.28 -6.30 -13.40
C GLY A 5 -16.85 -5.97 -13.86
N SER A 6 -15.88 -5.84 -12.94
CA SER A 6 -14.46 -5.72 -13.33
C SER A 6 -13.98 -7.03 -13.97
N PRO A 7 -13.33 -7.01 -15.15
CA PRO A 7 -12.95 -8.22 -15.88
C PRO A 7 -11.91 -9.08 -15.15
N TRP A 8 -11.17 -8.50 -14.19
CA TRP A 8 -10.17 -9.20 -13.38
C TRP A 8 -10.67 -9.53 -11.97
N ARG A 9 -11.95 -9.29 -11.65
CA ARG A 9 -12.50 -9.68 -10.35
C ARG A 9 -12.52 -11.20 -10.24
N THR A 10 -11.93 -11.71 -9.17
CA THR A 10 -11.97 -13.13 -8.79
C THR A 10 -13.10 -13.40 -7.79
N ASP A 11 -13.54 -14.66 -7.72
CA ASP A 11 -14.61 -15.07 -6.80
C ASP A 11 -14.15 -15.22 -5.34
N GLY A 12 -12.85 -15.21 -5.11
CA GLY A 12 -12.24 -15.21 -3.78
C GLY A 12 -10.88 -14.51 -3.77
N PRO A 13 -10.24 -14.40 -2.60
CA PRO A 13 -8.90 -13.86 -2.47
C PRO A 13 -7.91 -14.61 -3.38
N ALA A 14 -6.87 -13.90 -3.84
CA ALA A 14 -5.75 -14.55 -4.49
C ALA A 14 -5.12 -15.58 -3.52
N PRO A 15 -4.60 -16.72 -4.00
CA PRO A 15 -3.98 -17.74 -3.16
C PRO A 15 -2.57 -17.30 -2.71
N LEU A 16 -2.47 -16.13 -2.09
CA LEU A 16 -1.27 -15.54 -1.54
C LEU A 16 -1.28 -15.75 -0.02
N ARG A 17 -0.12 -16.09 0.53
CA ARG A 17 0.03 -16.28 1.98
C ARG A 17 0.00 -14.95 2.74
N GLY A 18 0.48 -13.88 2.11
CA GLY A 18 0.48 -12.53 2.64
C GLY A 18 1.17 -11.55 1.67
N VAL A 19 1.14 -10.28 2.03
CA VAL A 19 1.78 -9.17 1.30
C VAL A 19 2.64 -8.35 2.25
N VAL A 20 3.88 -8.10 1.84
CA VAL A 20 4.75 -7.09 2.47
C VAL A 20 4.87 -5.92 1.49
N ALA A 21 4.23 -4.80 1.82
CA ALA A 21 4.23 -3.60 1.00
C ALA A 21 5.28 -2.60 1.49
N LEU A 22 6.19 -2.19 0.61
CA LEU A 22 7.32 -1.31 0.95
C LEU A 22 7.01 0.11 0.52
N ALA A 23 6.85 1.02 1.49
CA ALA A 23 6.49 2.43 1.30
C ALA A 23 5.47 2.67 0.16
N PRO A 24 4.29 2.01 0.20
CA PRO A 24 3.38 1.99 -0.93
C PRO A 24 2.56 3.30 -1.05
N ILE A 25 2.19 3.66 -2.27
CA ILE A 25 1.09 4.59 -2.51
C ILE A 25 -0.23 3.80 -2.41
N ALA A 26 -0.65 3.48 -1.19
CA ALA A 26 -1.78 2.58 -0.92
C ALA A 26 -3.12 3.27 -0.64
N ASP A 27 -3.13 4.60 -0.59
CA ASP A 27 -4.34 5.42 -0.52
C ASP A 27 -4.17 6.60 -1.48
N PHE A 28 -4.90 6.59 -2.60
CA PHE A 28 -4.71 7.58 -3.65
C PHE A 28 -5.25 8.95 -3.26
N GLU A 29 -6.23 9.02 -2.37
CA GLU A 29 -6.76 10.29 -1.88
C GLU A 29 -5.74 10.98 -0.95
N ALA A 30 -5.16 10.24 -0.01
CA ALA A 30 -4.09 10.72 0.86
C ALA A 30 -2.87 11.13 0.04
N ALA A 31 -2.44 10.30 -0.91
CA ALA A 31 -1.31 10.58 -1.77
C ALA A 31 -1.55 11.82 -2.66
N GLY A 32 -2.78 12.00 -3.16
CA GLY A 32 -3.19 13.17 -3.93
C GLY A 32 -3.11 14.46 -3.11
N LYS A 33 -3.63 14.45 -1.86
CA LYS A 33 -3.57 15.60 -0.95
C LYS A 33 -2.14 16.02 -0.61
N LEU A 34 -1.24 15.05 -0.51
CA LEU A 34 0.19 15.26 -0.21
C LEU A 34 1.04 15.53 -1.46
N GLY A 35 0.47 15.48 -2.66
CA GLY A 35 1.21 15.70 -3.91
C GLY A 35 2.28 14.64 -4.18
N VAL A 36 2.11 13.42 -3.66
CA VAL A 36 3.10 12.34 -3.72
C VAL A 36 3.53 12.07 -5.15
N CYS A 37 4.85 12.01 -5.35
CA CYS A 37 5.48 11.75 -6.65
C CYS A 37 4.96 12.66 -7.79
N GLY A 38 4.55 13.90 -7.50
CA GLY A 38 4.03 14.82 -8.51
C GLY A 38 2.66 14.43 -9.06
N GLY A 39 1.84 13.72 -8.27
CA GLY A 39 0.51 13.25 -8.67
C GLY A 39 0.56 11.95 -9.47
N ALA A 40 1.47 11.03 -9.13
CA ALA A 40 1.64 9.77 -9.84
C ALA A 40 0.34 8.95 -9.97
N ALA A 41 -0.46 8.87 -8.89
CA ALA A 41 -1.76 8.18 -8.93
C ALA A 41 -2.75 8.84 -9.91
N LEU A 42 -2.76 10.18 -9.97
CA LEU A 42 -3.59 10.92 -10.92
C LEU A 42 -3.19 10.62 -12.37
N GLN A 43 -1.88 10.63 -12.64
CA GLN A 43 -1.34 10.33 -13.96
C GLN A 43 -1.60 8.87 -14.38
N LEU A 44 -1.40 7.92 -13.46
CA LEU A 44 -1.67 6.50 -13.67
C LEU A 44 -3.12 6.26 -14.13
N LEU A 45 -4.08 6.97 -13.52
CA LEU A 45 -5.49 6.83 -13.86
C LEU A 45 -5.92 7.65 -15.09
N GLY A 46 -4.98 8.37 -15.73
CA GLY A 46 -5.24 9.11 -16.97
C GLY A 46 -5.67 10.57 -16.77
N GLY A 47 -5.46 11.13 -15.58
CA GLY A 47 -5.76 12.53 -15.28
C GLY A 47 -7.11 12.75 -14.60
N GLY A 48 -7.41 14.01 -14.29
CA GLY A 48 -8.54 14.39 -13.43
C GLY A 48 -9.91 13.98 -13.98
N GLU A 49 -10.08 13.96 -15.30
CA GLU A 49 -11.33 13.54 -15.94
C GLU A 49 -11.67 12.07 -15.65
N HIS A 50 -10.66 11.20 -15.59
CA HIS A 50 -10.84 9.77 -15.42
C HIS A 50 -10.64 9.28 -13.98
N PHE A 51 -10.07 10.13 -13.12
CA PHE A 51 -9.66 9.74 -11.78
C PHE A 51 -10.82 9.17 -10.96
N ALA A 52 -11.92 9.91 -10.84
CA ALA A 52 -13.06 9.50 -10.02
C ALA A 52 -13.71 8.20 -10.51
N GLU A 53 -13.77 7.99 -11.83
CA GLU A 53 -14.32 6.77 -12.42
C GLU A 53 -13.42 5.55 -12.16
N ARG A 54 -12.10 5.72 -12.28
CA ARG A 54 -11.14 4.61 -12.25
C ARG A 54 -10.57 4.32 -10.86
N GLN A 55 -10.59 5.29 -9.95
CA GLN A 55 -10.05 5.14 -8.59
C GLN A 55 -10.62 3.92 -7.85
N PRO A 56 -11.95 3.64 -7.85
CA PRO A 56 -12.50 2.47 -7.17
C PRO A 56 -12.00 1.12 -7.69
N HIS A 57 -11.36 1.10 -8.86
CA HIS A 57 -10.80 -0.11 -9.47
C HIS A 57 -9.29 -0.27 -9.26
N ALA A 58 -8.62 0.73 -8.67
CA ALA A 58 -7.17 0.77 -8.60
C ALA A 58 -6.60 1.17 -7.22
N ASP A 59 -7.34 1.97 -6.45
CA ASP A 59 -6.91 2.46 -5.14
C ASP A 59 -6.94 1.33 -4.10
N PRO A 60 -5.80 0.89 -3.54
CA PRO A 60 -5.77 -0.22 -2.59
C PRO A 60 -6.65 0.01 -1.36
N ALA A 61 -6.78 1.25 -0.89
CA ALA A 61 -7.63 1.60 0.24
C ALA A 61 -9.13 1.37 -0.04
N LEU A 62 -9.57 1.55 -1.30
CA LEU A 62 -10.95 1.29 -1.73
C LEU A 62 -11.18 -0.18 -2.11
N LEU A 63 -10.08 -0.92 -2.32
CA LEU A 63 -10.09 -2.35 -2.63
C LEU A 63 -9.92 -3.19 -1.36
N LEU A 64 -10.26 -2.69 -0.18
CA LEU A 64 -10.35 -3.48 1.05
C LEU A 64 -11.79 -3.97 1.29
N PRO A 65 -11.98 -5.06 2.05
CA PRO A 65 -10.96 -6.04 2.46
C PRO A 65 -10.47 -6.87 1.25
N THR A 66 -9.29 -7.48 1.36
CA THR A 66 -8.67 -8.33 0.32
C THR A 66 -8.73 -9.82 0.64
N GLY A 67 -8.89 -10.17 1.92
CA GLY A 67 -8.74 -11.51 2.47
C GLY A 67 -7.29 -11.98 2.59
N ILE A 68 -6.31 -11.07 2.44
CA ILE A 68 -4.88 -11.38 2.44
C ILE A 68 -4.19 -10.62 3.57
N ALA A 69 -3.46 -11.34 4.43
CA ALA A 69 -2.67 -10.73 5.49
C ALA A 69 -1.63 -9.77 4.88
N THR A 70 -1.72 -8.49 5.24
CA THR A 70 -0.90 -7.43 4.66
C THR A 70 -0.16 -6.70 5.77
N THR A 71 1.13 -6.45 5.57
CA THR A 71 1.94 -5.58 6.41
C THR A 71 2.60 -4.51 5.54
N VAL A 72 2.69 -3.29 6.05
CA VAL A 72 3.37 -2.17 5.40
C VAL A 72 4.65 -1.87 6.16
N VAL A 73 5.77 -1.81 5.46
CA VAL A 73 7.05 -1.35 6.01
C VAL A 73 7.32 0.03 5.45
N GLN A 74 7.55 1.01 6.32
CA GLN A 74 7.62 2.42 5.96
C GLN A 74 8.76 3.10 6.72
N GLY A 75 9.58 3.86 6.02
CA GLY A 75 10.57 4.74 6.63
C GLY A 75 9.94 6.03 7.15
N ARG A 76 10.34 6.49 8.34
CA ARG A 76 9.81 7.74 8.93
C ARG A 76 10.40 9.01 8.34
N THR A 77 11.57 8.92 7.74
CA THR A 77 12.22 10.05 7.03
C THR A 77 11.99 9.96 5.53
N ASP A 78 11.07 9.12 5.08
CA ASP A 78 10.64 9.03 3.68
C ASP A 78 9.92 10.32 3.24
N VAL A 79 10.58 11.06 2.35
CA VAL A 79 10.05 12.27 1.72
C VAL A 79 9.45 12.01 0.33
N VAL A 80 9.62 10.81 -0.22
CA VAL A 80 9.09 10.41 -1.53
C VAL A 80 7.64 9.97 -1.37
N VAL A 81 7.38 9.07 -0.42
CA VAL A 81 6.05 8.64 0.00
C VAL A 81 5.95 8.81 1.52
N PRO A 82 5.40 9.94 2.01
CA PRO A 82 5.31 10.19 3.44
C PRO A 82 4.50 9.13 4.19
N GLN A 83 4.89 8.83 5.45
CA GLN A 83 4.25 7.79 6.26
C GLN A 83 2.73 7.94 6.43
N ALA A 84 2.21 9.16 6.30
CA ALA A 84 0.78 9.45 6.36
C ALA A 84 -0.04 8.66 5.31
N VAL A 85 0.55 8.28 4.18
CA VAL A 85 -0.11 7.43 3.18
C VAL A 85 -0.26 5.99 3.69
N ALA A 86 0.79 5.47 4.33
CA ALA A 86 0.77 4.15 4.95
C ALA A 86 -0.21 4.09 6.14
N GLU A 87 -0.22 5.12 6.97
CA GLU A 87 -1.18 5.27 8.08
C GLU A 87 -2.63 5.32 7.57
N ALA A 88 -2.90 6.10 6.51
CA ALA A 88 -4.24 6.18 5.91
C ALA A 88 -4.74 4.81 5.41
N TYR A 89 -3.86 4.04 4.77
CA TYR A 89 -4.18 2.67 4.35
C TYR A 89 -4.42 1.74 5.54
N ALA A 90 -3.57 1.78 6.57
CA ALA A 90 -3.74 0.95 7.77
C ALA A 90 -5.07 1.25 8.49
N ASP A 91 -5.44 2.53 8.58
CA ASP A 91 -6.72 2.97 9.12
C ASP A 91 -7.90 2.49 8.26
N ALA A 92 -7.80 2.56 6.93
CA ALA A 92 -8.81 2.03 6.02
C ALA A 92 -8.99 0.52 6.19
N ALA A 93 -7.88 -0.22 6.32
CA ALA A 93 -7.85 -1.66 6.53
C ALA A 93 -8.51 -2.05 7.86
N ALA A 94 -8.19 -1.33 8.94
CA ALA A 94 -8.84 -1.51 10.24
C ALA A 94 -10.36 -1.25 10.18
N ARG A 95 -10.80 -0.17 9.51
CA ARG A 95 -12.24 0.13 9.31
C ARG A 95 -12.95 -0.93 8.48
N ALA A 96 -12.26 -1.57 7.54
CA ALA A 96 -12.79 -2.65 6.72
C ALA A 96 -12.83 -4.01 7.46
N GLY A 97 -12.35 -4.08 8.70
CA GLY A 97 -12.28 -5.33 9.48
C GLY A 97 -11.11 -6.24 9.09
N GLU A 98 -10.12 -5.73 8.36
CA GLU A 98 -8.89 -6.42 7.96
C GLU A 98 -7.68 -5.57 8.35
N PRO A 99 -7.31 -5.50 9.64
CA PRO A 99 -6.19 -4.66 10.07
C PRO A 99 -4.90 -5.06 9.35
N ALA A 100 -4.26 -4.10 8.68
CA ALA A 100 -2.93 -4.27 8.12
C ALA A 100 -1.87 -3.96 9.19
N GLY A 101 -0.77 -4.73 9.19
CA GLY A 101 0.40 -4.38 9.98
C GLY A 101 1.06 -3.11 9.45
N LEU A 102 1.66 -2.32 10.34
CA LEU A 102 2.41 -1.12 9.98
C LEU A 102 3.70 -1.05 10.80
N THR A 103 4.82 -1.32 10.15
CA THR A 103 6.17 -1.28 10.72
C THR A 103 6.86 0.01 10.28
N LEU A 104 7.03 0.94 11.23
CA LEU A 104 7.69 2.23 11.02
C LEU A 104 9.17 2.15 11.42
N LEU A 105 10.06 2.52 10.52
CA LEU A 105 11.51 2.49 10.72
C LEU A 105 12.05 3.91 10.95
N GLU A 106 12.60 4.15 12.15
CA GLU A 106 13.25 5.42 12.50
C GLU A 106 14.48 5.68 11.62
N ASP A 107 14.72 6.94 11.27
CA ASP A 107 15.84 7.40 10.42
C ASP A 107 15.97 6.74 9.03
N VAL A 108 14.95 6.00 8.57
CA VAL A 108 14.92 5.35 7.25
C VAL A 108 14.10 6.15 6.25
N GLY A 109 14.69 6.40 5.08
CA GLY A 109 14.03 7.01 3.92
C GLY A 109 13.34 5.99 3.00
N HIS A 110 13.06 6.37 1.76
CA HIS A 110 12.27 5.55 0.82
C HIS A 110 12.98 4.27 0.35
N PHE A 111 14.23 4.39 -0.08
CA PHE A 111 14.95 3.33 -0.80
C PHE A 111 15.65 2.25 0.05
N PRO A 112 16.09 2.48 1.31
CA PRO A 112 16.76 1.44 2.09
C PRO A 112 15.95 0.15 2.27
N LEU A 113 14.61 0.19 2.13
CA LEU A 113 13.75 -1.00 2.22
C LEU A 113 14.07 -2.06 1.15
N ILE A 114 14.60 -1.64 0.00
CA ILE A 114 14.93 -2.53 -1.12
C ILE A 114 16.44 -2.76 -1.28
N ASP A 115 17.27 -2.07 -0.51
CA ASP A 115 18.72 -2.20 -0.59
C ASP A 115 19.18 -3.39 0.27
N PRO A 116 19.66 -4.51 -0.31
CA PRO A 116 20.07 -5.67 0.46
C PRO A 116 21.22 -5.42 1.43
N ALA A 117 21.96 -4.32 1.28
CA ALA A 117 23.03 -3.94 2.20
C ALA A 117 22.55 -3.11 3.40
N ALA A 118 21.28 -2.68 3.43
CA ALA A 118 20.72 -1.86 4.49
C ALA A 118 20.01 -2.71 5.56
N ASP A 119 20.14 -2.31 6.82
CA ASP A 119 19.45 -2.95 7.95
C ASP A 119 17.92 -2.97 7.76
N ALA A 120 17.37 -1.92 7.14
CA ALA A 120 15.95 -1.81 6.83
C ALA A 120 15.44 -2.95 5.92
N CYS A 121 16.28 -3.45 5.00
CA CYS A 121 15.92 -4.59 4.15
C CYS A 121 15.88 -5.91 4.94
N THR A 122 16.63 -6.02 6.04
CA THR A 122 16.54 -7.18 6.95
C THR A 122 15.15 -7.24 7.59
N VAL A 123 14.60 -6.11 8.04
CA VAL A 123 13.24 -6.04 8.59
C VAL A 123 12.20 -6.50 7.56
N VAL A 124 12.36 -6.10 6.28
CA VAL A 124 11.49 -6.58 5.20
C VAL A 124 11.53 -8.11 5.08
N ALA A 125 12.73 -8.70 5.12
CA ALA A 125 12.87 -10.16 5.07
C ALA A 125 12.24 -10.85 6.28
N GLU A 126 12.33 -10.26 7.47
CA GLU A 126 11.68 -10.75 8.69
C GLU A 126 10.14 -10.74 8.56
N GLU A 127 9.56 -9.64 8.07
CA GLU A 127 8.12 -9.53 7.80
C GLU A 127 7.63 -10.58 6.78
N ILE A 128 8.42 -10.82 5.72
CA ILE A 128 8.14 -11.90 4.75
C ILE A 128 8.14 -13.26 5.45
N ALA A 129 9.16 -13.52 6.28
CA ALA A 129 9.28 -14.77 7.00
C ALA A 129 8.11 -14.99 7.98
N GLN A 130 7.64 -13.94 8.67
CA GLN A 130 6.49 -14.01 9.58
C GLN A 130 5.19 -14.38 8.84
N LEU A 131 4.98 -13.85 7.63
CA LEU A 131 3.81 -14.20 6.83
C LEU A 131 3.91 -15.62 6.26
N ALA A 132 5.11 -16.17 6.03
CA ALA A 132 5.30 -17.48 5.42
C ALA A 132 4.84 -18.67 6.29
N TRP A 133 4.68 -18.49 7.61
CA TRP A 133 4.26 -19.52 8.57
C TRP A 133 2.84 -19.29 9.04
#